data_AF-A0A3C0QQW5-F1
#
_entry.id   AF-A0A3C0QQW5-F1
#
_cell.length_a   1.000
_cell.length_b   1.000
_cell.length_c   1.000
_cell.angle_alpha   90.00
_cell.angle_beta   90.00
_cell.angle_gamma   90.00
#
_symmetry.space_group_name_H-M   'P 1'
#
loop_
_entity.id
_entity.type
_entity.pdbx_description
1 polymer ?
#
loop_
_entity_poly.entity_id
_entity_poly.type
_entity_poly.pdbx_seq_one_letter_code
_entity_poly.pdbx_strand_id
1 'polypeptide(L)'
;MQKIKIDELRTMSDKEALILRGCGGNLQEWVDGISKELRENGILKGDFQDCLTFKDENSTCLLFPFEGADLDVGKLAMWRLKTAGAFGGTWLSDFVENCLGGFIENAEEQQERKKPDCPLIGQDGNIFNLLGIASRTLKRNNMQSEAKEMQSRVLSSGSYADALCIIGDYVNITSVDDEESQDEIMNMGVS
;
A
#
# COMPACT_ATOMS: atom_id res chain seq x y z
N MET A 1 1.01 -17.75 4.67
CA MET A 1 0.25 -16.61 4.12
C MET A 1 1.09 -15.35 4.24
N GLN A 2 1.21 -14.58 3.16
CA GLN A 2 2.08 -13.40 3.11
C GLN A 2 1.35 -12.15 3.63
N LYS A 3 2.12 -11.21 4.20
CA LYS A 3 1.59 -9.93 4.68
C LYS A 3 1.88 -8.85 3.64
N ILE A 4 0.91 -7.97 3.42
CA ILE A 4 1.03 -6.78 2.57
C ILE A 4 0.67 -5.55 3.41
N LYS A 5 1.30 -4.41 3.16
CA LYS A 5 0.87 -3.15 3.79
C LYS A 5 -0.39 -2.66 3.09
N ILE A 6 -1.29 -2.02 3.84
CA ILE A 6 -2.54 -1.53 3.27
C ILE A 6 -2.31 -0.52 2.12
N ASP A 7 -1.29 0.34 2.24
CA ASP A 7 -0.94 1.31 1.19
C ASP A 7 -0.38 0.65 -0.08
N GLU A 8 0.25 -0.52 0.04
CA GLU A 8 0.74 -1.29 -1.12
C GLU A 8 -0.42 -1.81 -1.98
N LEU A 9 -1.66 -1.86 -1.48
CA LEU A 9 -2.83 -2.20 -2.31
C LEU A 9 -3.09 -1.15 -3.40
N ARG A 10 -2.70 0.10 -3.16
CA ARG A 10 -2.90 1.21 -4.11
C ARG A 10 -1.99 1.12 -5.33
N THR A 11 -0.99 0.24 -5.30
CA THR A 11 -0.09 -0.03 -6.45
C THR A 11 -0.57 -1.19 -7.32
N MET A 12 -1.65 -1.88 -6.92
CA MET A 12 -2.17 -3.07 -7.60
C MET A 12 -3.22 -2.73 -8.67
N SER A 13 -3.02 -1.65 -9.44
CA SER A 13 -4.02 -1.11 -10.38
C SER A 13 -4.36 -2.02 -11.55
N ASP A 14 -3.46 -2.95 -11.89
CA ASP A 14 -3.60 -3.95 -12.94
C ASP A 14 -4.14 -5.30 -12.43
N LYS A 15 -4.41 -5.39 -11.12
CA LYS A 15 -4.84 -6.62 -10.45
C LYS A 15 -6.25 -6.48 -9.88
N GLU A 16 -6.88 -7.63 -9.68
CA GLU A 16 -8.17 -7.71 -9.00
C GLU A 16 -8.16 -8.87 -8.00
N ALA A 17 -8.93 -8.70 -6.92
CA ALA A 17 -9.01 -9.67 -5.85
C ALA A 17 -10.34 -9.55 -5.08
N LEU A 18 -10.69 -10.62 -4.37
CA LEU A 18 -11.73 -10.57 -3.34
C LEU A 18 -11.07 -10.23 -2.00
N ILE A 19 -11.58 -9.20 -1.32
CA ILE A 19 -11.17 -8.86 0.05
C ILE A 19 -12.29 -9.23 1.01
N LEU A 20 -11.93 -9.97 2.07
CA LEU A 20 -12.79 -10.25 3.22
C LEU A 20 -12.23 -9.53 4.45
N ARG A 21 -13.11 -8.86 5.20
CA ARG A 21 -12.74 -8.09 6.41
C ARG A 21 -13.16 -8.86 7.67
N GLY A 22 -12.44 -8.62 8.78
CA GLY A 22 -12.79 -9.19 10.08
C GLY A 22 -12.40 -10.67 10.26
N CYS A 23 -11.38 -11.14 9.55
CA CYS A 23 -10.90 -12.52 9.64
C CYS A 23 -10.12 -12.74 10.95
N GLY A 24 -10.81 -13.18 11.99
CA GLY A 24 -10.22 -13.55 13.28
C GLY A 24 -9.66 -14.96 13.31
N GLY A 25 -8.92 -15.31 14.37
CA GLY A 25 -8.42 -16.67 14.60
C GLY A 25 -7.37 -17.11 13.57
N ASN A 26 -7.45 -18.38 13.14
CA ASN A 26 -6.52 -18.95 12.19
C ASN A 26 -6.89 -18.56 10.75
N LEU A 27 -6.02 -17.79 10.12
CA LEU A 27 -6.27 -17.26 8.78
C LEU A 27 -6.22 -18.32 7.68
N GLN A 28 -5.49 -19.43 7.89
CA GLN A 28 -5.48 -20.51 6.91
C GLN A 28 -6.84 -21.24 6.88
N GLU A 29 -7.51 -21.37 8.03
CA GLU A 29 -8.86 -21.95 8.10
C GLU A 29 -9.88 -21.11 7.33
N TRP A 30 -9.72 -19.79 7.33
CA TRP A 30 -10.52 -18.90 6.48
C TRP A 30 -10.25 -19.14 5.00
N VAL A 31 -8.98 -19.20 4.60
CA VAL A 31 -8.61 -19.45 3.19
C VAL A 31 -9.15 -20.79 2.71
N ASP A 32 -8.97 -21.85 3.51
CA ASP A 32 -9.42 -23.20 3.20
C ASP A 32 -10.95 -23.27 3.14
N GLY A 33 -11.64 -22.65 4.10
CA GLY A 33 -13.09 -22.64 4.20
C GLY A 33 -13.75 -21.89 3.04
N ILE A 34 -13.27 -20.69 2.71
CA ILE A 34 -13.77 -19.91 1.57
C ILE A 34 -13.47 -20.61 0.25
N SER A 35 -12.26 -21.14 0.07
CA SER A 35 -11.90 -21.86 -1.16
C SER A 35 -12.77 -23.11 -1.33
N LYS A 36 -13.05 -23.84 -0.25
CA LYS A 36 -13.96 -24.98 -0.26
C LYS A 36 -15.38 -24.57 -0.66
N GLU A 37 -15.94 -23.56 -0.01
CA GLU A 37 -17.30 -23.06 -0.31
C GLU A 37 -17.42 -22.64 -1.79
N LEU A 38 -16.43 -21.89 -2.32
CA LEU A 38 -16.43 -21.45 -3.70
C LEU A 38 -16.29 -22.64 -4.69
N ARG A 39 -15.49 -23.65 -4.35
CA ARG A 39 -15.38 -24.89 -5.15
C ARG A 39 -16.71 -25.67 -5.17
N GLU A 40 -17.37 -25.81 -4.03
CA GLU A 40 -18.66 -26.52 -3.91
C GLU A 40 -19.77 -25.83 -4.70
N ASN A 41 -19.73 -24.50 -4.80
CA ASN A 41 -20.65 -23.72 -5.63
C ASN A 41 -20.24 -23.65 -7.13
N GLY A 42 -19.15 -24.34 -7.52
CA GLY A 42 -18.64 -24.33 -8.89
C GLY A 42 -18.18 -22.94 -9.36
N ILE A 43 -17.67 -22.14 -8.43
CA ILE A 43 -17.15 -20.78 -8.66
C ILE A 43 -15.64 -20.82 -8.86
N LEU A 44 -14.93 -21.63 -8.06
CA LEU A 44 -13.48 -21.80 -8.13
C LEU A 44 -13.14 -23.23 -8.57
N LYS A 45 -12.12 -23.39 -9.41
CA LYS A 45 -11.47 -24.68 -9.67
C LYS A 45 -10.02 -24.60 -9.18
N GLY A 46 -9.61 -25.57 -8.38
CA GLY A 46 -8.33 -25.52 -7.68
C GLY A 46 -8.36 -24.55 -6.51
N ASP A 47 -7.32 -23.75 -6.35
CA ASP A 47 -7.10 -22.87 -5.21
C ASP A 47 -6.59 -21.50 -5.61
N PHE A 48 -6.90 -20.49 -4.78
CA PHE A 48 -6.24 -19.20 -4.87
C PHE A 48 -4.75 -19.35 -4.57
N GLN A 49 -3.93 -18.68 -5.37
CA GLN A 49 -2.49 -18.60 -5.13
C GLN A 49 -2.19 -17.31 -4.35
N ASP A 50 -1.14 -17.37 -3.53
CA ASP A 50 -0.55 -16.19 -2.88
C ASP A 50 -1.56 -15.30 -2.13
N CYS A 51 -2.50 -15.91 -1.39
CA CYS A 51 -3.40 -15.16 -0.52
C CYS A 51 -2.61 -14.27 0.45
N LEU A 52 -3.06 -13.02 0.56
CA LEU A 52 -2.40 -11.99 1.36
C LEU A 52 -3.25 -11.62 2.57
N THR A 53 -2.60 -11.07 3.58
CA THR A 53 -3.29 -10.45 4.72
C THR A 53 -2.72 -9.08 5.04
N PHE A 54 -3.60 -8.19 5.48
CA PHE A 54 -3.25 -6.84 5.91
C PHE A 54 -4.13 -6.41 7.09
N LYS A 55 -3.74 -5.32 7.74
CA LYS A 55 -4.52 -4.67 8.79
C LYS A 55 -5.20 -3.44 8.22
N ASP A 56 -6.48 -3.33 8.48
CA ASP A 56 -7.30 -2.15 8.18
C ASP A 56 -7.92 -1.68 9.49
N GLU A 57 -7.52 -0.50 9.95
CA GLU A 57 -7.75 0.01 11.30
C GLU A 57 -7.34 -1.02 12.38
N ASN A 58 -8.30 -1.79 12.89
CA ASN A 58 -8.07 -2.88 13.88
C ASN A 58 -8.49 -4.27 13.37
N SER A 59 -9.04 -4.36 12.16
CA SER A 59 -9.52 -5.61 11.58
C SER A 59 -8.44 -6.28 10.75
N THR A 60 -8.31 -7.60 10.90
CA THR A 60 -7.51 -8.40 9.97
C THR A 60 -8.33 -8.63 8.71
N CYS A 61 -7.72 -8.37 7.56
CA CYS A 61 -8.33 -8.61 6.25
C CYS A 61 -7.57 -9.71 5.51
N LEU A 62 -8.29 -10.42 4.66
CA LEU A 62 -7.75 -11.40 3.71
C LEU A 62 -8.02 -10.93 2.30
N LEU A 63 -7.02 -11.05 1.45
CA LEU A 63 -7.09 -10.75 0.03
C LEU A 63 -6.83 -12.04 -0.74
N PHE A 64 -7.77 -12.39 -1.62
CA PHE A 64 -7.77 -13.57 -2.49
C PHE A 64 -7.54 -13.12 -3.94
N PRO A 65 -6.30 -13.19 -4.46
CA PRO A 65 -5.96 -12.70 -5.79
C PRO A 65 -6.66 -13.50 -6.89
N PHE A 66 -7.12 -12.83 -7.95
CA PHE A 66 -7.69 -13.55 -9.12
C PHE A 66 -6.60 -14.04 -10.07
N GLU A 67 -5.41 -13.44 -10.01
CA GLU A 67 -4.27 -13.83 -10.83
C GLU A 67 -3.93 -15.31 -10.62
N GLY A 68 -3.92 -16.08 -11.71
CA GLY A 68 -3.64 -17.51 -11.68
C GLY A 68 -4.76 -18.41 -11.14
N ALA A 69 -5.90 -17.85 -10.69
CA ALA A 69 -7.04 -18.63 -10.23
C ALA A 69 -8.00 -18.98 -11.40
N ASP A 70 -8.46 -20.23 -11.47
CA ASP A 70 -9.53 -20.63 -12.40
C ASP A 70 -10.89 -20.33 -11.76
N LEU A 71 -11.42 -19.14 -12.05
CA LEU A 71 -12.55 -18.53 -11.36
C LEU A 71 -13.67 -18.11 -12.33
N ASP A 72 -14.90 -18.45 -11.99
CA ASP A 72 -16.11 -17.88 -12.60
C ASP A 72 -16.46 -16.56 -11.89
N VAL A 73 -15.94 -15.45 -12.42
CA VAL A 73 -16.11 -14.11 -11.85
C VAL A 73 -17.59 -13.70 -11.75
N GLY A 74 -18.42 -14.11 -12.71
CA GLY A 74 -19.85 -13.81 -12.71
C GLY A 74 -20.58 -14.47 -11.54
N LYS A 75 -20.29 -15.76 -11.28
CA LYS A 75 -20.83 -16.44 -10.10
C LYS A 75 -20.22 -15.91 -8.80
N LEU A 76 -18.93 -15.56 -8.79
CA LEU A 76 -18.30 -14.97 -7.60
C LEU A 76 -18.98 -13.66 -7.22
N ALA A 77 -19.31 -12.81 -8.21
CA ALA A 77 -20.04 -11.57 -7.97
C ALA A 77 -21.41 -11.83 -7.32
N MET A 78 -22.15 -12.82 -7.82
CA MET A 78 -23.44 -13.22 -7.23
C MET A 78 -23.28 -13.79 -5.82
N TRP A 79 -22.23 -14.59 -5.57
CA TRP A 79 -21.91 -15.11 -4.25
C TRP A 79 -21.57 -13.98 -3.28
N ARG A 80 -20.70 -13.03 -3.66
CA ARG A 80 -20.31 -11.88 -2.86
C ARG A 80 -21.52 -11.06 -2.43
N LEU A 81 -22.46 -10.79 -3.34
CA LEU A 81 -23.69 -10.07 -3.02
C LEU A 81 -24.59 -10.83 -2.03
N LYS A 82 -24.70 -12.15 -2.17
CA LYS A 82 -25.49 -13.00 -1.25
C LYS A 82 -24.87 -13.10 0.14
N THR A 83 -23.53 -13.10 0.23
CA THR A 83 -22.79 -13.29 1.48
C THR A 83 -22.29 -12.00 2.11
N ALA A 84 -22.62 -10.83 1.55
CA ALA A 84 -22.15 -9.53 2.00
C ALA A 84 -22.39 -9.27 3.50
N GLY A 85 -23.55 -9.67 4.04
CA GLY A 85 -23.86 -9.50 5.46
C GLY A 85 -23.09 -10.43 6.41
N ALA A 86 -22.53 -11.53 5.90
CA ALA A 86 -21.77 -12.50 6.70
C ALA A 86 -20.26 -12.26 6.64
N PHE A 87 -19.72 -11.92 5.47
CA PHE A 87 -18.27 -11.83 5.25
C PHE A 87 -17.77 -10.42 4.88
N GLY A 88 -18.66 -9.48 4.59
CA GLY A 88 -18.26 -8.11 4.22
C GLY A 88 -17.40 -8.04 2.96
N GLY A 89 -17.61 -8.96 2.01
CA GLY A 89 -16.75 -9.11 0.84
C GLY A 89 -16.82 -7.93 -0.14
N THR A 90 -15.67 -7.43 -0.54
CA THR A 90 -15.51 -6.33 -1.51
C THR A 90 -14.47 -6.67 -2.57
N TRP A 91 -14.54 -6.00 -3.73
CA TRP A 91 -13.45 -6.05 -4.71
C TRP A 91 -12.27 -5.21 -4.24
N LEU A 92 -11.07 -5.54 -4.72
CA LEU A 92 -9.86 -4.78 -4.44
C LEU A 92 -9.99 -3.37 -5.03
N SER A 93 -10.45 -3.25 -6.27
CA SER A 93 -10.74 -1.96 -6.92
C SER A 93 -11.69 -1.11 -6.08
N ASP A 94 -12.84 -1.65 -5.70
CA ASP A 94 -13.81 -0.98 -4.84
C ASP A 94 -13.20 -0.56 -3.49
N PHE A 95 -12.40 -1.43 -2.86
CA PHE A 95 -11.77 -1.12 -1.58
C PHE A 95 -10.74 0.00 -1.70
N VAL A 96 -9.91 -0.04 -2.74
CA VAL A 96 -8.89 0.98 -2.98
C VAL A 96 -9.55 2.33 -3.29
N GLU A 97 -10.57 2.36 -4.14
CA GLU A 97 -11.29 3.59 -4.47
C GLU A 97 -12.03 4.17 -3.26
N ASN A 98 -12.80 3.35 -2.55
CA ASN A 98 -13.69 3.83 -1.49
C ASN A 98 -13.00 4.00 -0.13
N CYS A 99 -11.94 3.25 0.15
CA CYS A 99 -11.27 3.27 1.46
C CYS A 99 -9.87 3.90 1.42
N LEU A 100 -9.16 3.84 0.28
CA LEU A 100 -7.77 4.30 0.18
C LEU A 100 -7.57 5.51 -0.73
N GLY A 101 -8.66 6.08 -1.26
CA GLY A 101 -8.61 7.27 -2.11
C GLY A 101 -8.11 7.00 -3.53
N GLY A 102 -8.26 5.77 -4.01
CA GLY A 102 -7.92 5.37 -5.38
C GLY A 102 -6.50 4.80 -5.54
N PHE A 103 -6.32 4.15 -6.69
CA PHE A 103 -5.02 3.64 -7.11
C PHE A 103 -4.06 4.78 -7.41
N ILE A 104 -2.78 4.49 -7.27
CA ILE A 104 -1.71 5.39 -7.66
C ILE A 104 -1.40 5.14 -9.13
N GLU A 105 -1.67 6.13 -9.98
CA GLU A 105 -1.25 6.10 -11.38
C GLU A 105 0.29 5.95 -11.45
N ASN A 106 0.78 5.05 -12.31
CA ASN A 106 2.21 4.70 -12.47
C ASN A 106 2.85 4.01 -11.25
N ALA A 107 2.16 3.04 -10.65
CA ALA A 107 2.67 2.15 -9.60
C ALA A 107 4.04 1.50 -9.92
N GLU A 108 4.26 1.08 -11.16
CA GLU A 108 5.53 0.50 -11.63
C GLU A 108 6.70 1.49 -11.52
N GLU A 109 6.46 2.77 -11.79
CA GLU A 109 7.45 3.84 -11.60
C GLU A 109 7.75 4.09 -10.12
N GLN A 110 6.89 3.65 -9.19
CA GLN A 110 7.09 3.81 -7.74
C GLN A 110 7.87 2.68 -7.10
N GLN A 111 7.80 1.46 -7.64
CA GLN A 111 8.61 0.33 -7.15
C GLN A 111 10.12 0.53 -7.36
N GLU A 112 10.52 1.38 -8.31
CA GLU A 112 11.91 1.82 -8.50
C GLU A 112 12.24 3.19 -7.86
N ARG A 113 11.31 3.84 -7.12
CA ARG A 113 11.59 5.13 -6.47
C ARG A 113 12.56 4.94 -5.32
N LYS A 114 13.83 5.27 -5.56
CA LYS A 114 14.80 5.54 -4.49
C LYS A 114 14.31 6.75 -3.69
N LYS A 115 13.68 6.50 -2.55
CA LYS A 115 13.34 7.54 -1.59
C LYS A 115 14.62 8.24 -1.15
N PRO A 116 14.72 9.57 -1.27
CA PRO A 116 15.89 10.28 -0.79
C PRO A 116 15.91 10.31 0.73
N ASP A 117 17.11 10.28 1.29
CA ASP A 117 17.31 10.41 2.73
C ASP A 117 16.99 11.84 3.18
N CYS A 118 16.23 11.94 4.26
CA CYS A 118 15.67 13.19 4.74
C CYS A 118 15.86 13.28 6.26
N PRO A 119 16.70 14.21 6.74
CA PRO A 119 17.02 14.33 8.16
C PRO A 119 15.87 15.01 8.90
N LEU A 120 14.93 14.19 9.39
CA LEU A 120 13.78 14.67 10.19
C LEU A 120 13.93 14.34 11.67
N ILE A 121 14.74 13.35 12.04
CA ILE A 121 15.00 13.02 13.46
C ILE A 121 15.91 14.12 14.04
N GLY A 122 15.52 14.69 15.19
CA GLY A 122 16.22 15.80 15.84
C GLY A 122 15.79 17.20 15.38
N GLN A 123 14.89 17.29 14.39
CA GLN A 123 14.29 18.55 13.94
C GLN A 123 13.11 18.96 14.83
N ASP A 124 12.68 20.22 14.69
CA ASP A 124 11.43 20.69 15.31
C ASP A 124 10.26 19.84 14.81
N GLY A 125 9.57 19.18 15.74
CA GLY A 125 8.44 18.27 15.50
C GLY A 125 7.16 18.95 15.01
N ASN A 126 7.20 20.25 14.69
CA ASN A 126 6.12 20.90 13.97
C ASN A 126 5.97 20.31 12.56
N ILE A 127 4.77 19.83 12.22
CA ILE A 127 4.53 19.17 10.93
C ILE A 127 4.79 20.07 9.71
N PHE A 128 4.56 21.38 9.82
CA PHE A 128 4.85 22.32 8.74
C PHE A 128 6.36 22.48 8.53
N ASN A 129 7.13 22.39 9.61
CA ASN A 129 8.59 22.39 9.53
C ASN A 129 9.09 21.10 8.85
N LEU A 130 8.62 19.93 9.30
CA LEU A 130 8.97 18.63 8.71
C LEU A 130 8.56 18.54 7.23
N LEU A 131 7.35 19.01 6.90
CA LEU A 131 6.87 19.10 5.52
C LEU A 131 7.77 20.01 4.66
N GLY A 132 8.22 21.13 5.23
CA GLY A 132 9.15 22.04 4.57
C GLY A 132 10.50 21.39 4.28
N ILE A 133 11.04 20.61 5.22
CA ILE A 133 12.30 19.87 5.05
C ILE A 133 12.13 18.79 3.98
N ALA A 134 11.13 17.92 4.11
CA ALA A 134 10.84 16.85 3.14
C ALA A 134 10.61 17.40 1.71
N SER A 135 9.86 18.52 1.58
CA SER A 135 9.63 19.15 0.28
C SER A 135 10.93 19.67 -0.35
N ARG A 136 11.84 20.23 0.46
CA ARG A 136 13.16 20.66 -0.03
C ARG A 136 14.01 19.47 -0.44
N THR A 137 14.02 18.39 0.33
CA THR A 137 14.75 17.16 0.02
C THR A 137 14.31 16.56 -1.31
N LEU A 138 12.99 16.44 -1.53
CA LEU A 138 12.44 15.96 -2.80
C LEU A 138 12.84 16.87 -3.97
N LYS A 139 12.70 18.19 -3.81
CA LYS A 139 13.08 19.15 -4.88
C LYS A 139 14.56 19.09 -5.23
N ARG A 140 15.46 18.88 -4.25
CA ARG A 140 16.91 18.70 -4.48
C ARG A 140 17.22 17.43 -5.27
N ASN A 141 16.40 16.39 -5.13
CA ASN A 141 16.50 15.14 -5.86
C ASN A 141 15.69 15.14 -7.18
N ASN A 142 15.36 16.32 -7.71
CA ASN A 142 14.55 16.50 -8.93
C ASN A 142 13.11 15.93 -8.85
N MET A 143 12.61 15.62 -7.66
CA MET A 143 11.25 15.09 -7.41
C MET A 143 10.24 16.21 -7.11
N GLN A 144 10.09 17.15 -8.06
CA GLN A 144 9.27 18.35 -7.86
C GLN A 144 7.76 18.08 -7.86
N SER A 145 7.33 17.08 -8.63
CA SER A 145 5.92 16.67 -8.73
C SER A 145 5.48 15.99 -7.43
N GLU A 146 6.32 15.11 -6.91
CA GLU A 146 6.16 14.39 -5.65
C GLU A 146 6.13 15.35 -4.47
N ALA A 147 6.99 16.38 -4.49
CA ALA A 147 6.97 17.43 -3.47
C ALA A 147 5.62 18.17 -3.43
N LYS A 148 4.95 18.36 -4.59
CA LYS A 148 3.61 18.97 -4.65
C LYS A 148 2.52 18.01 -4.19
N GLU A 149 2.59 16.75 -4.62
CA GLU A 149 1.63 15.71 -4.24
C GLU A 149 1.65 15.45 -2.73
N MET A 150 2.85 15.25 -2.16
CA MET A 150 3.06 15.09 -0.72
C MET A 150 2.49 16.28 0.05
N GLN A 151 2.76 17.52 -0.39
CA GLN A 151 2.21 18.72 0.22
C GLN A 151 0.68 18.72 0.22
N SER A 152 0.06 18.38 -0.92
CA SER A 152 -1.38 18.31 -1.02
C SER A 152 -1.96 17.27 -0.05
N ARG A 153 -1.37 16.07 0.00
CA ARG A 153 -1.82 14.98 0.89
C ARG A 153 -1.66 15.36 2.36
N VAL A 154 -0.55 15.96 2.77
CA VAL A 154 -0.34 16.42 4.14
C VAL A 154 -1.32 17.54 4.52
N LEU A 155 -1.59 18.49 3.63
CA LEU A 155 -2.55 19.57 3.89
C LEU A 155 -4.00 19.06 4.00
N SER A 156 -4.33 17.94 3.36
CA SER A 156 -5.61 17.25 3.48
C SER A 156 -5.68 16.26 4.65
N SER A 157 -4.57 16.04 5.38
CA SER A 157 -4.52 15.10 6.50
C SER A 157 -5.18 15.69 7.75
N GLY A 158 -5.92 14.85 8.50
CA GLY A 158 -6.66 15.27 9.70
C GLY A 158 -5.86 15.17 10.99
N SER A 159 -4.70 14.52 10.97
CA SER A 159 -3.89 14.30 12.17
C SER A 159 -2.39 14.39 11.89
N TYR A 160 -1.63 14.70 12.95
CA TYR A 160 -0.17 14.72 12.89
C TYR A 160 0.43 13.36 12.51
N ALA A 161 -0.16 12.26 13.00
CA ALA A 161 0.31 10.91 12.72
C ALA A 161 0.12 10.55 11.23
N ASP A 162 -1.02 10.90 10.66
CA ASP A 162 -1.29 10.69 9.23
C ASP A 162 -0.35 11.53 8.37
N ALA A 163 -0.14 12.79 8.75
CA ALA A 163 0.79 13.67 8.07
C ALA A 163 2.23 13.13 8.06
N LEU A 164 2.69 12.58 9.19
CA LEU A 164 4.02 11.97 9.32
C LEU A 164 4.13 10.68 8.50
N CYS A 165 3.08 9.86 8.49
CA CYS A 165 2.99 8.67 7.65
C CYS A 165 3.11 9.03 6.17
N ILE A 166 2.35 10.04 5.72
CA ILE A 166 2.40 10.56 4.35
C ILE A 166 3.81 11.04 4.01
N ILE A 167 4.52 11.75 4.90
CA ILE A 167 5.90 12.18 4.63
C ILE A 167 6.82 10.95 4.43
N GLY A 168 6.68 9.92 5.27
CA GLY A 168 7.44 8.67 5.15
C GLY A 168 7.18 7.88 3.86
N ASP A 169 6.07 8.13 3.16
CA ASP A 169 5.83 7.55 1.83
C ASP A 169 6.81 8.09 0.78
N TYR A 170 7.31 9.32 0.94
CA TYR A 170 8.13 9.97 -0.09
C TYR A 170 9.63 10.03 0.25
N VAL A 171 10.00 10.01 1.53
CA VAL A 171 11.40 10.14 1.95
C VAL A 171 11.78 9.08 2.97
N ASN A 172 13.07 8.71 3.01
CA ASN A 172 13.60 7.92 4.12
C ASN A 172 13.91 8.85 5.28
N ILE A 173 13.34 8.57 6.45
CA ILE A 173 13.54 9.38 7.65
C ILE A 173 14.88 9.01 8.30
N THR A 174 15.82 9.95 8.32
CA THR A 174 17.15 9.79 8.92
C THR A 174 17.40 10.81 10.03
N SER A 175 18.50 10.64 10.77
CA SER A 175 19.00 11.63 11.73
C SER A 175 19.78 12.74 11.04
N VAL A 176 19.79 13.92 11.65
CA VAL A 176 20.70 15.01 11.26
C VAL A 176 22.17 14.59 11.39
N ASP A 177 22.44 13.59 12.23
CA ASP A 177 23.78 13.04 12.46
C ASP A 177 24.18 11.96 11.43
N ASP A 178 23.27 11.56 10.53
CA ASP A 178 23.54 10.54 9.50
C ASP A 178 23.99 11.16 8.16
N GLU A 179 24.30 12.47 8.10
CA GLU A 179 24.88 13.10 6.91
C GLU A 179 26.36 12.69 6.73
N GLU A 180 26.62 11.42 6.40
CA GLU A 180 27.90 10.97 5.86
C GLU A 180 27.76 10.26 4.50
N SER A 181 28.41 10.87 3.49
CA SER A 181 29.03 10.27 2.30
C SER A 181 28.17 9.94 1.05
N GLN A 182 27.88 10.95 0.21
CA GLN A 182 27.78 10.74 -1.26
C GLN A 182 28.44 11.85 -2.11
N ASP A 183 29.38 12.63 -1.56
CA ASP A 183 30.15 13.63 -2.33
C ASP A 183 31.65 13.30 -2.35
N GLU A 184 32.06 12.13 -2.87
CA GLU A 184 33.49 11.90 -3.17
C GLU A 184 33.78 10.72 -4.15
N ILE A 185 33.11 10.66 -5.31
CA ILE A 185 33.62 9.84 -6.44
C ILE A 185 33.49 10.61 -7.77
N MET A 186 34.20 11.73 -7.87
CA MET A 186 34.46 12.40 -9.16
C MET A 186 35.86 13.04 -9.22
N ASN A 187 36.87 12.48 -8.54
CA ASN A 187 38.26 12.82 -8.88
C ASN A 187 38.75 11.86 -9.96
N MET A 188 38.55 12.27 -11.21
CA MET A 188 39.06 11.61 -12.40
C MET A 188 40.58 11.46 -12.29
N GLY A 189 41.05 10.23 -12.43
CA GLY A 189 42.42 9.98 -12.84
C GLY A 189 42.63 10.59 -14.23
N VAL A 190 43.33 11.71 -14.28
CA VAL A 190 44.06 12.17 -15.47
C VAL A 190 45.37 12.79 -15.00
N SER A 191 46.45 12.01 -15.09
CA SER A 191 47.74 12.39 -15.69
C SER A 191 48.66 11.17 -15.68
#